data_AF-A0A084T2N2-F1
#
_entry.id   AF-A0A084T2N2-F1
#
_cell.length_a   1.000
_cell.length_b   1.000
_cell.length_c   1.000
_cell.angle_alpha   90.00
_cell.angle_beta   90.00
_cell.angle_gamma   90.00
#
_symmetry.space_group_name_H-M   'P 1'
#
loop_
_entity.id
_entity.type
_entity.pdbx_description
1 polymer ?
#
loop_
_entity_poly.entity_id
_entity_poly.type
_entity_poly.pdbx_seq_one_letter_code
_entity_poly.pdbx_strand_id
1 'polypeptide(L)' 'MKTSHRPPLYVIQTLADLEQYLKQPSVEAHLFCYFQKEVLQHHHLVTLKDREIKSVSFENAHTIYPCHPFTQLGHTDD' A
#
# COMPACT_ATOMS: atom_id res chain seq x y z
N MET A 1 -20.88 21.55 -7.87
CA MET A 1 -20.47 20.34 -8.62
C MET A 1 -19.34 19.67 -7.85
N LYS A 2 -19.58 18.53 -7.20
CA LYS A 2 -18.51 17.75 -6.56
C LYS A 2 -17.78 17.01 -7.68
N THR A 3 -16.60 17.48 -8.07
CA THR A 3 -15.70 16.69 -8.90
C THR A 3 -15.35 15.45 -8.09
N SER A 4 -15.88 14.28 -8.47
CA SER A 4 -15.37 13.00 -7.98
C SER A 4 -13.94 12.86 -8.47
N HIS A 5 -12.99 13.44 -7.73
CA HIS A 5 -11.57 13.13 -7.88
C HIS A 5 -11.44 11.66 -7.48
N ARG A 6 -11.44 10.76 -8.48
CA ARG A 6 -10.99 9.39 -8.25
C ARG A 6 -9.60 9.49 -7.64
N PRO A 7 -9.34 8.88 -6.48
CA PRO A 7 -8.01 8.92 -5.91
C PRO A 7 -7.02 8.30 -6.91
N PRO A 8 -5.78 8.82 -6.99
CA PRO A 8 -4.79 8.29 -7.91
C PRO A 8 -4.49 6.83 -7.55
N LEU A 9 -4.77 5.93 -8.50
CA LEU A 9 -4.35 4.54 -8.46
C LEU A 9 -3.00 4.42 -9.16
N TYR A 10 -1.98 3.99 -8.44
CA TYR A 10 -0.66 3.70 -9.03
C TYR A 10 -0.55 2.21 -9.30
N VAL A 11 -0.11 1.88 -10.52
CA VAL A 11 0.07 0.51 -10.96
C VAL A 11 1.55 0.15 -10.91
N ILE A 12 1.87 -0.93 -10.21
CA ILE A 12 3.22 -1.41 -9.95
C ILE A 12 3.37 -2.80 -10.59
N GLN A 13 4.32 -2.94 -11.52
CA GLN A 13 4.53 -4.19 -12.26
C GLN A 13 5.39 -5.18 -11.49
N THR A 14 6.47 -4.69 -10.88
CA THR A 14 7.46 -5.53 -10.19
C THR A 14 7.74 -5.05 -8.76
N LEU A 15 8.36 -5.91 -7.94
CA LEU A 15 8.81 -5.50 -6.61
C LEU A 15 9.82 -4.34 -6.68
N ALA A 16 10.70 -4.34 -7.68
CA ALA A 16 11.67 -3.26 -7.89
C ALA A 16 11.00 -1.91 -8.16
N ASP A 17 9.89 -1.91 -8.93
CA ASP A 17 9.10 -0.69 -9.16
C ASP A 17 8.47 -0.17 -7.86
N LEU A 18 8.01 -1.09 -6.98
CA LEU A 18 7.53 -0.70 -5.65
C LEU A 18 8.65 -0.06 -4.83
N GLU A 19 9.83 -0.68 -4.78
CA GLU A 19 10.97 -0.15 -4.05
C GLU A 19 11.39 1.23 -4.57
N GLN A 20 11.34 1.44 -5.88
CA GLN A 20 11.61 2.74 -6.48
C GLN A 20 10.53 3.77 -6.13
N TYR A 21 9.25 3.38 -6.17
CA TYR A 21 8.13 4.22 -5.77
C TYR A 21 8.27 4.68 -4.31
N LEU A 22 8.61 3.78 -3.39
CA LEU A 22 8.73 4.07 -1.96
C LEU A 22 9.91 4.99 -1.62
N LYS A 23 10.88 5.18 -2.53
CA LYS A 23 11.97 6.15 -2.37
C LYS A 23 11.56 7.58 -2.70
N GLN A 24 10.49 7.77 -3.47
CA GLN A 24 10.01 9.08 -3.88
C GLN A 24 9.16 9.72 -2.75
N PRO A 25 9.05 11.06 -2.70
CA PRO A 25 8.02 11.72 -1.90
C PRO A 25 6.65 11.30 -2.44
N SER A 26 5.97 10.37 -1.77
CA SER A 26 4.64 9.94 -2.18
C SER A 26 3.58 10.77 -1.47
N VAL A 27 2.47 10.96 -2.18
CA VAL A 27 1.20 11.35 -1.56
C VAL A 27 0.45 10.09 -1.14
N GLU A 28 -0.50 10.27 -0.23
CA GLU A 28 -1.51 9.27 0.10
C GLU A 28 -2.11 8.65 -1.17
N ALA A 29 -1.98 7.33 -1.34
CA ALA A 29 -2.32 6.66 -2.59
C ALA A 29 -2.86 5.25 -2.39
N HIS A 30 -3.58 4.75 -3.40
CA HIS A 30 -3.90 3.34 -3.57
C HIS A 30 -2.95 2.74 -4.59
N LEU A 31 -2.40 1.56 -4.29
CA LEU A 31 -1.51 0.82 -5.18
C LEU A 31 -2.19 -0.45 -5.69
N PHE A 32 -1.95 -0.79 -6.96
CA PHE A 32 -2.23 -2.12 -7.51
C PHE A 32 -0.91 -2.75 -7.96
N CYS A 33 -0.63 -3.95 -7.48
CA CYS A 33 0.59 -4.71 -7.75
C CYS A 33 0.27 -5.96 -8.58
N TYR A 34 1.02 -6.19 -9.66
CA TYR A 34 0.91 -7.42 -10.47
C TYR A 34 1.64 -8.63 -9.85
N PHE A 35 2.33 -8.45 -8.74
CA PHE A 35 2.94 -9.53 -7.97
C PHE A 35 2.10 -9.86 -6.73
N GLN A 36 2.43 -10.97 -6.09
CA GLN A 36 1.71 -11.48 -4.93
C GLN A 36 2.26 -10.90 -3.62
N LYS A 37 1.41 -10.76 -2.59
CA LYS A 37 1.80 -10.21 -1.29
C LYS A 37 3.01 -10.91 -0.68
N GLU A 38 3.16 -12.21 -0.89
CA GLU A 38 4.22 -13.06 -0.32
C GLU A 38 5.62 -12.61 -0.74
N VAL A 39 5.73 -11.83 -1.82
CA VAL A 39 6.98 -11.21 -2.27
C VAL A 39 7.39 -10.03 -1.37
N LEU A 40 6.44 -9.43 -0.63
CA LEU A 40 6.72 -8.33 0.28
C LEU A 40 7.46 -8.82 1.53
N GLN A 41 8.53 -8.12 1.88
CA GLN A 41 9.24 -8.28 3.13
C GLN A 41 8.71 -7.32 4.19
N HIS A 42 9.06 -7.56 5.46
CA HIS A 42 8.63 -6.74 6.58
C HIS A 42 8.94 -5.24 6.38
N HIS A 43 10.12 -4.92 5.85
CA HIS A 43 10.52 -3.53 5.63
C HIS A 43 9.62 -2.82 4.60
N HIS A 44 9.11 -3.52 3.58
CA HIS A 44 8.13 -2.95 2.65
C HIS A 44 6.84 -2.56 3.38
N LEU A 45 6.35 -3.41 4.29
CA LEU A 45 5.13 -3.15 5.05
C LEU A 45 5.28 -1.95 5.98
N VAL A 46 6.44 -1.82 6.64
CA VAL A 46 6.78 -0.67 7.48
C VAL A 46 6.80 0.60 6.63
N THR A 47 7.51 0.60 5.50
CA THR A 47 7.58 1.79 4.64
C THR A 47 6.22 2.16 4.05
N LEU A 48 5.38 1.19 3.66
CA LEU A 48 4.02 1.45 3.20
C LEU A 48 3.18 2.16 4.27
N LYS A 49 3.35 1.79 5.55
CA LYS A 49 2.69 2.45 6.69
C LYS A 49 3.25 3.87 6.91
N ASP A 50 4.57 4.02 6.93
CA ASP A 50 5.24 5.32 7.14
C ASP A 50 4.91 6.34 6.04
N ARG A 51 4.63 5.84 4.82
CA ARG A 51 4.20 6.62 3.66
C ARG A 51 2.69 6.86 3.60
N GLU A 52 1.95 6.43 4.62
CA GLU A 52 0.50 6.57 4.72
C GLU A 52 -0.27 6.02 3.50
N ILE A 53 0.21 4.91 2.92
CA ILE A 53 -0.44 4.24 1.79
C ILE A 53 -1.78 3.65 2.24
N LYS A 54 -2.86 4.02 1.54
CA LYS A 54 -4.23 3.70 1.94
C LYS A 54 -4.55 2.23 1.74
N SER A 55 -4.20 1.69 0.58
CA SER A 55 -4.33 0.26 0.30
C SER A 55 -3.35 -0.19 -0.76
N VAL A 56 -2.99 -1.46 -0.70
CA VAL A 56 -2.23 -2.15 -1.75
C VAL A 56 -2.98 -3.42 -2.12
N SER A 57 -3.47 -3.47 -3.36
CA SER A 57 -4.17 -4.62 -3.93
C SER A 57 -3.22 -5.41 -4.81
N PHE A 58 -3.38 -6.74 -4.83
CA PHE A 58 -2.53 -7.66 -5.58
C PHE A 58 -3.35 -8.43 -6.63
N GLU A 59 -2.67 -9.06 -7.58
CA GLU A 59 -3.29 -9.80 -8.68
C GLU A 59 -4.22 -10.94 -8.21
N ASN A 60 -3.94 -11.59 -7.09
CA ASN A 60 -4.81 -12.63 -6.50
C ASN A 60 -6.03 -12.07 -5.73
N ALA A 61 -6.40 -10.82 -5.96
CA ALA A 61 -7.45 -10.10 -5.25
C ALA A 61 -7.21 -9.92 -3.72
N HIS A 62 -6.01 -10.24 -3.22
CA HIS A 62 -5.63 -9.86 -1.87
C HIS A 62 -5.47 -8.33 -1.78
N THR A 63 -5.85 -7.74 -0.65
CA THR A 63 -5.62 -6.31 -0.39
C THR A 63 -5.14 -6.13 1.03
N ILE A 64 -4.05 -5.40 1.22
CA ILE A 64 -3.60 -4.94 2.52
C ILE A 64 -3.96 -3.48 2.72
N TYR A 65 -4.26 -3.12 3.97
CA TYR A 65 -4.49 -1.76 4.39
C TYR A 65 -3.45 -1.38 5.45
N PRO A 66 -2.29 -0.82 5.06
CA PRO A 66 -1.18 -0.56 5.97
C PRO A 66 -1.53 0.32 7.18
N CYS A 67 -2.46 1.25 7.00
CA CYS A 67 -2.85 2.22 8.03
C CYS A 67 -4.17 1.88 8.76
N HIS A 68 -4.86 0.79 8.38
CA HIS A 68 -6.18 0.50 8.93
C HIS A 68 -6.08 0.05 10.40
N PRO A 69 -6.94 0.56 11.30
CA PRO A 69 -6.80 0.32 12.74
C PRO A 69 -6.81 -1.17 13.11
N PHE A 70 -7.58 -1.98 12.38
CA PHE A 70 -7.67 -3.43 12.60
C PHE A 70 -6.49 -4.25 12.05
N THR A 71 -5.54 -3.63 11.35
CA THR A 71 -4.33 -4.28 10.83
C THR A 71 -3.05 -3.72 11.47
N GLN A 72 -3.17 -2.82 12.45
CA GLN A 72 -2.03 -2.32 13.20
C GLN A 72 -1.53 -3.41 14.17
N LEU A 73 -0.25 -3.79 14.03
CA LEU A 73 0.45 -4.80 14.84
C LEU A 73 0.66 -4.38 16.32
N GLY A 74 -0.26 -3.63 16.92
CA GLY A 74 -0.11 -3.08 18.27
C GLY A 74 -1.41 -2.77 19.02
N HIS A 75 -2.57 -3.21 18.55
CA HIS A 75 -3.76 -3.26 19.39
C HIS A 75 -3.76 -4.58 20.16
N THR A 76 -3.03 -4.62 21.27
CA THR A 76 -3.46 -5.43 22.41
C THR A 76 -4.69 -4.73 22.97
N ASP A 77 -5.87 -5.33 22.78
CA ASP A 77 -7.02 -5.07 23.65
C ASP A 77 -6.56 -5.26 25.10
N ASP A 78 -6.64 -4.18 25.88
CA ASP A 78 -6.54 -4.20 27.35
C ASP A 78 -7.87 -4.70 27.95
#